data_AF-A0A5P1FXQ9-F1
#
_entry.id   AF-A0A5P1FXQ9-F1
#
_cell.length_a   1.000
_cell.length_b   1.000
_cell.length_c   1.000
_cell.angle_alpha   90.00
_cell.angle_beta   90.00
_cell.angle_gamma   90.00
#
_symmetry.space_group_name_H-M   'P 1'
#
loop_
_entity.id
_entity.type
_entity.pdbx_description
1 polymer ?
#
loop_
_entity_poly.entity_id
_entity_poly.type
_entity_poly.pdbx_seq_one_letter_code
_entity_poly.pdbx_strand_id
1 'polypeptide(L)'
;MFVALSIHSIRDWVMWKLKIAEGGSPWLRTNNNHVGRQFWEFDPNHGTPEEIAEIEKARRIFWENRFKMKHSSDLPMRFQFAKENPLELNLPHIKLSEEEAVTEEAVSISLRRAISRHSTLQAHDGHWPGDYGGPMFLLPGLVICNQMMLILVNKFAMLFFLSAAK
;
A
#
# COMPACT_ATOMS: atom_id res chain seq x y z
N MET A 1 10.33 -27.24 20.20
CA MET A 1 9.52 -27.56 19.00
C MET A 1 9.57 -26.35 18.08
N PHE A 2 10.56 -26.31 17.19
CA PHE A 2 10.69 -25.25 16.19
C PHE A 2 9.74 -25.60 15.04
N VAL A 3 8.66 -24.83 14.89
CA VAL A 3 7.84 -24.94 13.69
C VAL A 3 8.66 -24.35 12.56
N ALA A 4 9.26 -25.22 11.76
CA ALA A 4 9.67 -24.88 10.41
C ALA A 4 8.40 -24.53 9.64
N LEU A 5 8.07 -23.23 9.59
CA LEU A 5 7.11 -22.71 8.63
C LEU A 5 7.66 -23.04 7.24
N SER A 6 7.13 -24.11 6.67
CA SER A 6 7.30 -24.47 5.27
C SER A 6 7.14 -23.21 4.42
N ILE A 7 8.12 -22.95 3.54
CA ILE A 7 8.07 -21.86 2.56
C ILE A 7 6.81 -21.92 1.67
N HIS A 8 6.10 -23.05 1.64
CA HIS A 8 4.81 -23.19 0.96
C HIS A 8 3.65 -22.49 1.70
N SER A 9 3.72 -22.30 3.02
CA SER A 9 2.72 -21.56 3.81
C SER A 9 2.83 -20.02 3.65
N ILE A 10 3.89 -19.54 2.98
CA ILE A 10 4.08 -18.11 2.68
C ILE A 10 3.23 -17.67 1.45
N ARG A 11 2.51 -18.61 0.81
CA ARG A 11 1.72 -18.34 -0.40
C ARG A 11 0.26 -17.97 -0.17
N ASP A 12 -0.25 -18.07 1.07
CA ASP A 12 -1.67 -17.83 1.40
C ASP A 12 -1.92 -16.48 2.09
N TRP A 13 -0.98 -15.53 2.00
CA TRP A 13 -1.05 -14.22 2.64
C TRP A 13 -1.83 -13.23 1.78
N VAL A 14 -3.12 -13.48 1.58
CA VAL A 14 -3.89 -12.63 0.68
C VAL A 14 -4.97 -11.87 1.42
N MET A 15 -4.56 -10.75 2.03
CA MET A 15 -4.93 -9.42 1.55
C MET A 15 -4.52 -8.35 2.58
N TRP A 16 -3.91 -7.29 2.08
CA TRP A 16 -3.70 -6.07 2.87
C TRP A 16 -4.83 -5.11 2.55
N LYS A 17 -5.57 -4.69 3.57
CA LYS A 17 -6.63 -3.68 3.46
C LYS A 17 -6.07 -2.32 3.86
N LEU A 18 -6.31 -1.31 3.03
CA LEU A 18 -5.96 0.06 3.37
C LEU A 18 -6.98 0.58 4.40
N LYS A 19 -6.47 1.13 5.50
CA LYS A 19 -7.26 1.79 6.54
C LYS A 19 -6.87 3.26 6.61
N ILE A 20 -7.88 4.12 6.65
CA ILE A 20 -7.72 5.58 6.62
C ILE A 20 -8.49 6.20 7.77
N ALA A 21 -7.89 7.19 8.43
CA ALA A 21 -8.47 7.91 9.56
C ALA A 21 -8.91 7.02 10.75
N GLU A 22 -8.54 5.74 10.74
CA GLU A 22 -8.82 4.80 11.81
C GLU A 22 -7.71 4.80 12.89
N GLY A 23 -8.11 4.48 14.12
CA GLY A 23 -7.28 4.44 15.32
C GLY A 23 -8.07 3.99 16.55
N GLY A 24 -7.56 4.25 17.75
CA GLY A 24 -8.27 3.92 19.00
C GLY A 24 -7.51 3.05 20.00
N SER A 25 -6.21 2.78 19.77
CA SER A 25 -5.40 2.12 20.79
C SER A 25 -5.01 3.13 21.89
N PRO A 26 -4.87 2.69 23.16
CA PRO A 26 -4.39 3.56 24.25
C PRO A 26 -3.02 4.20 23.99
N TRP A 27 -2.24 3.61 23.08
CA TRP A 27 -0.89 4.03 22.72
C TRP A 27 -0.86 4.97 21.51
N LEU A 28 -1.99 5.16 20.81
CA LEU A 28 -2.08 6.00 19.61
C LEU A 28 -2.82 7.31 19.94
N ARG A 29 -2.04 8.36 20.23
CA ARG A 29 -2.57 9.70 20.51
C ARG A 29 -2.74 10.50 19.22
N THR A 30 -3.72 11.41 19.19
CA THR A 30 -3.95 12.32 18.07
C THR A 30 -4.52 13.65 18.53
N ASN A 31 -4.22 14.72 17.79
CA ASN A 31 -4.80 16.05 17.97
C ASN A 31 -5.85 16.39 16.89
N ASN A 32 -6.03 15.52 15.88
CA ASN A 32 -6.87 15.74 14.71
C ASN A 32 -7.75 14.53 14.37
N ASN A 33 -8.04 13.67 15.35
CA ASN A 33 -8.82 12.44 15.17
C ASN A 33 -8.30 11.54 14.04
N HIS A 34 -6.97 11.46 13.90
CA HIS A 34 -6.26 10.63 12.91
C HIS A 34 -6.52 10.98 11.43
N VAL A 35 -7.11 12.14 11.11
CA VAL A 35 -7.26 12.60 9.71
C VAL A 35 -5.91 12.62 9.00
N GLY A 36 -5.87 12.06 7.79
CA GLY A 36 -4.67 11.90 6.96
C GLY A 36 -3.81 10.68 7.31
N ARG A 37 -4.17 9.93 8.36
CA ARG A 37 -3.45 8.69 8.71
C ARG A 37 -3.87 7.57 7.77
N GLN A 38 -2.88 6.91 7.16
CA GLN A 38 -3.06 5.71 6.34
C GLN A 38 -2.20 4.56 6.89
N PHE A 39 -2.72 3.34 6.90
CA PHE A 39 -1.98 2.13 7.26
C PHE A 39 -2.60 0.90 6.60
N TRP A 40 -1.81 -0.16 6.48
CA TRP A 40 -2.26 -1.43 5.94
C TRP A 40 -2.50 -2.42 7.06
N GLU A 41 -3.68 -3.03 7.06
CA GLU A 41 -4.06 -4.11 7.97
C GLU A 41 -4.15 -5.42 7.19
N PHE A 42 -3.56 -6.48 7.73
CA PHE A 42 -3.68 -7.80 7.12
C PHE A 42 -5.03 -8.42 7.49
N ASP A 43 -5.80 -8.84 6.49
CA ASP A 43 -7.07 -9.54 6.66
C ASP A 43 -7.10 -10.76 5.74
N PRO A 44 -7.02 -11.99 6.30
CA PRO A 44 -6.96 -13.23 5.51
C PRO A 44 -8.27 -13.56 4.80
N ASN A 45 -9.39 -12.92 5.16
CA ASN A 45 -10.69 -13.16 4.55
C ASN A 45 -11.10 -12.01 3.62
N HIS A 46 -10.20 -11.05 3.39
CA HIS A 46 -10.51 -9.90 2.55
C HIS A 46 -10.35 -10.27 1.07
N GLY A 47 -11.33 -9.89 0.26
CA GLY A 47 -11.24 -9.96 -1.19
C GLY A 47 -11.93 -11.15 -1.83
N THR A 48 -12.43 -10.91 -3.03
CA THR A 48 -12.89 -11.95 -3.96
C THR A 48 -11.69 -12.64 -4.62
N PRO A 49 -11.85 -13.89 -5.12
CA PRO A 49 -10.80 -14.58 -5.86
C PRO A 49 -10.23 -13.77 -7.03
N GLU A 50 -11.06 -12.96 -7.68
CA GLU A 50 -10.68 -12.09 -8.80
C GLU A 50 -9.79 -10.92 -8.33
N GLU A 51 -10.15 -10.28 -7.22
CA GLU A 51 -9.35 -9.19 -6.62
C GLU A 51 -7.99 -9.72 -6.15
N ILE A 52 -7.99 -10.90 -5.54
CA ILE A 52 -6.80 -11.63 -5.13
C ILE A 52 -5.89 -11.89 -6.33
N ALA A 53 -6.45 -12.38 -7.45
CA ALA A 53 -5.70 -12.68 -8.66
C ALA A 53 -5.05 -11.42 -9.27
N GLU A 54 -5.74 -10.28 -9.28
CA GLU A 54 -5.17 -9.02 -9.78
C GLU A 54 -4.05 -8.48 -8.88
N ILE A 55 -4.18 -8.60 -7.55
CA ILE A 55 -3.10 -8.25 -6.61
C ILE A 55 -1.88 -9.16 -6.82
N GLU A 56 -2.08 -10.46 -6.94
CA GLU A 56 -0.98 -11.41 -7.18
C GLU A 56 -0.27 -11.16 -8.52
N LYS A 57 -1.04 -10.81 -9.56
CA LYS A 57 -0.50 -10.39 -10.85
C LYS A 57 0.33 -9.10 -10.71
N ALA A 58 -0.17 -8.08 -10.00
CA ALA A 58 0.59 -6.86 -9.72
C ALA A 58 1.89 -7.15 -8.95
N ARG A 59 1.83 -8.04 -7.95
CA ARG A 59 3.00 -8.50 -7.18
C ARG A 59 4.04 -9.18 -8.07
N ARG A 60 3.61 -10.08 -8.96
CA ARG A 60 4.49 -10.77 -9.92
C ARG A 60 5.16 -9.77 -10.87
N ILE A 61 4.40 -8.83 -11.44
CA ILE A 61 4.92 -7.80 -12.35
C ILE A 61 5.96 -6.93 -11.63
N PHE A 62 5.67 -6.51 -10.39
CA PHE A 62 6.62 -5.76 -9.57
C PHE A 62 7.90 -6.57 -9.35
N TRP A 63 7.79 -7.84 -8.95
CA TRP A 63 8.94 -8.70 -8.73
C TRP A 63 9.81 -8.84 -9.97
N GLU A 64 9.23 -9.12 -11.13
CA GLU A 64 9.94 -9.26 -12.41
C GLU A 64 10.64 -7.96 -12.82
N ASN A 65 10.05 -6.80 -12.50
CA ASN A 65 10.55 -5.49 -12.91
C ASN A 65 11.32 -4.74 -11.83
N ARG A 66 11.50 -5.29 -10.62
CA ARG A 66 12.07 -4.62 -9.43
C ARG A 66 13.45 -3.99 -9.62
N PHE A 67 14.18 -4.35 -10.67
CA PHE A 67 15.47 -3.75 -11.01
C PHE A 67 15.38 -2.64 -12.05
N LYS A 68 14.31 -2.60 -12.84
CA LYS A 68 14.03 -1.56 -13.86
C LYS A 68 13.12 -0.46 -13.31
N MET A 69 12.09 -0.86 -12.57
CA MET A 69 11.11 0.02 -11.95
C MET A 69 11.08 -0.27 -10.46
N LYS A 70 11.42 0.75 -9.65
CA LYS A 70 11.56 0.61 -8.19
C LYS A 70 10.26 0.85 -7.43
N HIS A 71 9.30 1.53 -8.04
CA HIS A 71 8.05 1.92 -7.40
C HIS A 71 6.93 0.92 -7.67
N SER A 72 6.05 0.76 -6.68
CA SER A 72 4.88 -0.14 -6.71
C SER A 72 3.72 0.41 -7.56
N SER A 73 3.78 1.70 -7.94
CA SER A 73 2.71 2.45 -8.62
C SER A 73 1.39 2.51 -7.85
N ASP A 74 1.42 2.29 -6.53
CA ASP A 74 0.24 2.26 -5.66
C ASP A 74 -0.85 1.30 -6.13
N LEU A 75 -0.51 0.25 -6.91
CA LEU A 75 -1.52 -0.61 -7.54
C LEU A 75 -2.53 -1.21 -6.54
N PRO A 76 -2.11 -1.77 -5.39
CA PRO A 76 -3.06 -2.28 -4.40
C PRO A 76 -4.02 -1.21 -3.88
N MET A 77 -3.53 0.00 -3.60
CA MET A 77 -4.35 1.13 -3.15
C MET A 77 -5.33 1.55 -4.24
N ARG A 78 -4.85 1.71 -5.48
CA ARG A 78 -5.66 2.14 -6.62
C ARG A 78 -6.77 1.14 -6.94
N PHE A 79 -6.53 -0.16 -6.76
CA PHE A 79 -7.58 -1.18 -6.92
C PHE A 79 -8.69 -1.04 -5.88
N GLN A 80 -8.34 -0.76 -4.61
CA GLN A 80 -9.34 -0.51 -3.56
C GLN A 80 -10.14 0.78 -3.84
N PHE A 81 -9.47 1.88 -4.20
CA PHE A 81 -10.15 3.13 -4.54
C PHE A 81 -11.01 3.03 -5.81
N ALA A 82 -10.58 2.29 -6.83
CA ALA A 82 -11.38 2.09 -8.04
C ALA A 82 -12.72 1.40 -7.75
N LYS A 83 -12.77 0.57 -6.70
CA LYS A 83 -13.99 -0.07 -6.21
C LYS A 83 -14.84 0.86 -5.35
N GLU A 84 -14.21 1.60 -4.44
CA GLU A 84 -14.91 2.51 -3.53
C GLU A 84 -15.49 3.74 -4.26
N ASN A 85 -14.74 4.26 -5.24
CA ASN A 85 -15.05 5.48 -5.98
C ASN A 85 -15.09 5.18 -7.49
N PRO A 86 -16.10 4.44 -7.99
CA PRO A 86 -16.21 4.15 -9.42
C PRO A 86 -16.43 5.44 -10.22
N LEU A 87 -15.76 5.54 -11.37
CA LEU A 87 -15.84 6.71 -12.24
C LEU A 87 -16.44 6.37 -13.60
N GLU A 88 -17.60 6.95 -13.88
CA GLU A 88 -18.16 6.99 -15.22
C GLU A 88 -17.62 8.22 -15.96
N LEU A 89 -16.68 8.00 -16.90
CA LEU A 89 -15.99 9.08 -17.61
C LEU A 89 -16.49 9.20 -19.05
N ASN A 90 -17.53 10.02 -19.26
CA ASN A 90 -18.11 10.32 -20.56
C ASN A 90 -17.40 11.49 -21.26
N LEU A 91 -16.08 11.41 -21.39
CA LEU A 91 -15.27 12.40 -22.09
C LEU A 91 -14.39 11.69 -23.13
N PRO A 92 -14.18 12.25 -24.34
CA PRO A 92 -13.36 11.58 -25.34
C PRO A 92 -11.88 11.56 -24.91
N HIS A 93 -11.18 10.46 -25.20
CA HIS A 93 -9.74 10.40 -25.01
C HIS A 93 -9.05 11.07 -26.20
N ILE A 94 -8.49 12.25 -25.97
CA ILE A 94 -7.78 13.01 -27.00
C ILE A 94 -6.30 12.65 -26.90
N LYS A 95 -5.72 12.21 -28.01
CA LYS A 95 -4.29 11.95 -28.15
C LYS A 95 -3.81 12.70 -29.39
N LEU A 96 -3.13 13.81 -29.16
CA LEU A 96 -2.58 14.63 -30.25
C LEU A 96 -1.29 14.00 -30.77
N SER A 97 -1.06 14.10 -32.08
CA SER A 97 0.24 13.81 -32.70
C SER A 97 1.23 14.98 -32.48
N GLU A 98 2.53 14.78 -32.72
CA GLU A 98 3.55 15.83 -32.52
C GLU A 98 3.33 17.06 -33.41
N GLU A 99 2.63 16.90 -34.52
CA GLU A 99 2.41 17.92 -35.56
C GLU A 99 1.05 18.63 -35.41
N GLU A 100 0.15 18.12 -34.56
CA GLU A 100 -1.17 18.70 -34.33
C GLU A 100 -1.12 19.89 -33.37
N ALA A 101 -1.80 20.97 -33.75
CA ALA A 101 -1.92 22.15 -32.90
C ALA A 101 -2.72 21.85 -31.63
N VAL A 102 -2.20 22.28 -30.47
CA VAL A 102 -2.89 22.17 -29.19
C VAL A 102 -4.02 23.18 -29.14
N THR A 103 -5.28 22.70 -29.17
CA THR A 103 -6.46 23.57 -29.03
C THR A 103 -6.92 23.70 -27.57
N GLU A 104 -7.64 24.78 -27.26
CA GLU A 104 -8.20 25.00 -25.92
C GLU A 104 -9.17 23.88 -25.51
N GLU A 105 -9.98 23.39 -26.45
CA GLU A 105 -10.92 22.29 -26.22
C GLU A 105 -10.18 20.99 -25.88
N ALA A 106 -9.09 20.71 -26.60
CA ALA A 106 -8.27 19.53 -26.34
C ALA A 106 -7.66 19.57 -24.93
N VAL A 107 -7.15 20.74 -24.51
CA VAL A 107 -6.63 20.96 -23.17
C VAL A 107 -7.74 20.82 -22.12
N SER A 108 -8.89 21.47 -22.33
CA SER A 108 -10.03 21.46 -21.40
C SER A 108 -10.58 20.05 -21.18
N ILE A 109 -10.78 19.27 -22.25
CA ILE A 109 -11.24 17.88 -22.15
C ILE A 109 -10.20 17.01 -21.44
N SER A 110 -8.92 17.16 -21.79
CA SER A 110 -7.84 16.39 -21.18
C SER A 110 -7.71 16.67 -19.69
N LEU A 111 -7.79 17.95 -19.30
CA LEU A 111 -7.73 18.38 -17.91
C LEU A 111 -8.93 17.88 -17.11
N ARG A 112 -10.16 18.01 -17.65
CA ARG A 112 -11.37 17.47 -17.00
C ARG A 112 -11.24 15.97 -16.78
N ARG A 113 -10.75 15.22 -17.78
CA ARG A 113 -10.48 13.78 -17.64
C ARG A 113 -9.45 13.48 -16.55
N ALA A 114 -8.35 14.24 -16.51
CA ALA A 114 -7.30 14.05 -15.53
C ALA A 114 -7.80 14.32 -14.09
N ILE A 115 -8.48 15.45 -13.89
CA ILE A 115 -9.05 15.82 -12.59
C ILE A 115 -10.10 14.81 -12.15
N SER A 116 -11.03 14.41 -13.03
CA SER A 116 -12.04 13.40 -12.71
C SER A 116 -11.43 12.05 -12.32
N ARG A 117 -10.31 11.66 -12.94
CA ARG A 117 -9.58 10.44 -12.54
C ARG A 117 -8.82 10.62 -11.24
N HIS A 118 -8.28 11.80 -10.97
CA HIS A 118 -7.51 12.05 -9.76
C HIS A 118 -8.43 12.19 -8.53
N SER A 119 -9.64 12.72 -8.69
CA SER A 119 -10.62 12.86 -7.62
C SER A 119 -11.07 11.51 -7.05
N THR A 120 -11.04 10.43 -7.83
CA THR A 120 -11.44 9.10 -7.35
C THR A 120 -10.45 8.51 -6.35
N LEU A 121 -9.25 9.08 -6.26
CA LEU A 121 -8.24 8.71 -5.28
C LEU A 121 -8.39 9.48 -3.96
N GLN A 122 -9.36 10.41 -3.86
CA GLN A 122 -9.60 11.12 -2.60
C GLN A 122 -10.18 10.15 -1.57
N ALA A 123 -9.57 10.13 -0.39
CA ALA A 123 -10.07 9.37 0.73
C ALA A 123 -11.28 10.03 1.40
N HIS A 124 -12.03 9.26 2.18
CA HIS A 124 -13.26 9.71 2.82
C HIS A 124 -13.07 10.83 3.85
N ASP A 125 -11.87 10.99 4.40
CA ASP A 125 -11.48 12.08 5.29
C ASP A 125 -10.91 13.31 4.53
N GLY A 126 -10.94 13.26 3.19
CA GLY A 126 -10.61 14.36 2.28
C GLY A 126 -9.16 14.42 1.84
N HIS A 127 -8.25 13.60 2.38
CA HIS A 127 -6.85 13.59 1.95
C HIS A 127 -6.63 12.73 0.68
N TRP A 128 -5.47 12.89 0.04
CA TRP A 128 -5.04 12.03 -1.07
C TRP A 128 -3.91 11.11 -0.59
N PRO A 129 -4.19 9.81 -0.36
CA PRO A 129 -3.17 8.85 0.01
C PRO A 129 -2.22 8.57 -1.16
N GLY A 130 -1.00 8.18 -0.84
CA GLY A 130 0.00 7.78 -1.81
C GLY A 130 1.27 7.24 -1.16
N ASP A 131 2.01 6.42 -1.90
CA ASP A 131 3.34 5.98 -1.52
C ASP A 131 4.33 7.15 -1.61
N TYR A 132 4.86 7.55 -0.45
CA TYR A 132 5.93 8.54 -0.33
C TYR A 132 7.31 7.88 -0.13
N GLY A 133 7.51 6.74 -0.79
CA GLY A 133 8.80 6.09 -0.91
C GLY A 133 9.74 6.80 -1.88
N GLY A 134 10.99 6.33 -1.94
CA GLY A 134 11.98 6.83 -2.89
C GLY A 134 13.40 6.53 -2.43
N PRO A 135 13.81 7.04 -1.25
CA PRO A 135 15.13 6.72 -0.71
C PRO A 135 15.23 5.25 -0.29
N MET A 136 16.10 4.48 -0.96
CA MET A 136 16.29 3.06 -0.69
C MET A 136 17.17 2.75 0.54
N PHE A 137 17.55 3.76 1.33
CA PHE A 137 18.40 3.57 2.51
C PHE A 137 17.63 3.51 3.84
N LEU A 138 16.34 3.88 3.86
CA LEU A 138 15.53 3.85 5.09
C LEU A 138 15.16 2.40 5.48
N LEU A 139 14.80 1.58 4.50
CA LEU A 139 14.37 0.19 4.73
C LEU A 139 15.48 -0.71 5.30
N PRO A 140 16.74 -0.68 4.81
CA PRO A 140 17.83 -1.46 5.40
C PRO A 140 18.03 -1.17 6.89
N GLY A 141 18.02 0.11 7.29
CA GLY A 141 18.14 0.50 8.70
C GLY A 141 16.99 -0.05 9.54
N LEU A 142 15.75 0.08 9.05
CA LEU A 142 14.57 -0.47 9.73
C LEU A 142 14.66 -1.98 9.93
N VAL A 143 15.09 -2.74 8.92
CA VAL A 143 15.23 -4.21 9.00
C VAL A 143 16.28 -4.61 10.03
N ILE A 144 17.46 -3.97 10.02
CA ILE A 144 18.54 -4.26 10.98
C ILE A 144 18.08 -3.95 12.41
N CYS A 145 17.47 -2.78 12.64
CA CYS A 145 16.96 -2.40 13.97
C CYS A 145 15.93 -3.40 14.49
N ASN A 146 14.96 -3.81 13.66
CA ASN A 146 13.96 -4.81 14.07
C ASN A 146 14.58 -6.17 14.40
N GLN A 147 15.57 -6.62 13.60
CA GLN A 147 16.27 -7.86 13.87
C GLN A 147 17.06 -7.81 15.18
N MET A 148 17.73 -6.69 15.47
CA MET A 148 18.46 -6.50 16.73
C MET A 148 17.53 -6.52 17.93
N MET A 149 16.39 -5.82 17.84
CA MET A 149 15.37 -5.81 18.90
C MET A 149 14.84 -7.22 19.18
N LEU A 150 14.54 -8.00 18.15
CA LEU A 150 14.08 -9.39 18.31
C LEU A 150 15.12 -10.26 19.02
N ILE A 151 16.40 -10.15 18.64
CA ILE A 151 17.49 -10.89 19.29
C ILE A 151 17.61 -10.49 20.77
N LEU A 152 17.53 -9.20 21.08
CA LEU A 152 17.59 -8.71 22.46
C LEU A 152 16.42 -9.24 23.28
N VAL A 153 15.18 -9.12 22.79
CA VAL A 153 13.98 -9.65 23.47
C VAL A 153 14.11 -11.14 23.72
N ASN A 154 14.53 -11.91 22.72
CA ASN A 154 14.72 -13.36 22.87
C ASN A 154 15.82 -13.71 23.89
N LYS A 155 16.94 -12.97 23.89
CA LYS A 155 18.02 -13.17 24.88
C LYS A 155 17.58 -12.81 26.30
N PHE A 156 16.88 -11.68 26.48
CA PHE A 156 16.36 -11.27 27.78
C PHE A 156 15.29 -12.23 28.29
N ALA A 157 14.37 -12.69 27.43
CA ALA A 157 13.40 -13.71 27.78
C ALA A 157 14.10 -15.01 28.23
N MET A 158 15.11 -15.47 27.48
CA MET A 158 15.88 -16.68 27.85
C MET A 158 16.61 -16.51 29.19
N LEU A 159 17.24 -15.36 29.45
CA LEU A 159 17.87 -15.06 30.73
C LEU A 159 16.87 -15.02 31.89
N PHE A 160 15.68 -14.46 31.66
CA PHE A 160 14.61 -14.42 32.65
C PHE A 160 14.10 -15.84 32.99
N PHE A 161 13.89 -16.69 31.99
CA PHE A 161 13.52 -18.10 32.19
C PHE A 161 14.60 -18.91 32.91
N LEU A 162 15.89 -18.68 32.60
CA LEU A 162 17.00 -19.34 33.28
C LEU A 162 17.18 -18.85 34.73
N SER A 163 16.86 -17.58 35.00
CA SER A 163 16.91 -17.02 36.36
C SER A 163 15.72 -17.43 37.22
N ALA A 164 14.55 -17.68 36.63
CA ALA A 164 13.35 -18.14 37.33
C ALA A 164 13.31 -19.67 37.55
N ALA A 165 14.21 -20.41 36.92
CA ALA A 165 14.35 -21.86 37.05
C ALA A 165 15.39 -22.30 38.12
N LYS A 166 15.91 -21.36 38.91
CA LYS A 166 16.72 -21.60 40.11
C LYS A 166 15.88 -21.27 41.35
#